data_AF-A0A938ARQ1-F1
#
_entry.id   AF-A0A938ARQ1-F1
#
_cell.length_a   1.000
_cell.length_b   1.000
_cell.length_c   1.000
_cell.angle_alpha   90.00
_cell.angle_beta   90.00
_cell.angle_gamma   90.00
#
_symmetry.space_group_name_H-M   'P 1'
#
loop_
_entity.id
_entity.type
_entity.pdbx_description
1 polymer ?
#
loop_
_entity_poly.entity_id
_entity_poly.type
_entity_poly.pdbx_seq_one_letter_code
_entity_poly.pdbx_strand_id
1 'polypeptide(L)'
;MNEETEIAPEIGREEKPAPPSTVGAMLQAAREARGLSLAQAEKATRIRQAYLEALEEEDWACLPESTFTKGFLRTYALYLGLDAPALLRQYHQQVKVPAKEEPTVRPATRPLRTPSTIGINLLVGALFFLGFILLGAYIYYRQYLPEATPTPTLVISTALPPTATPVLPTPSPDVTVPDVVGLTSTQAEEKLTPLGLKLEILEWRFDSRVPSGSIVSQGVAPGSRAKRGTTIGVVVSRGADVLSVPNVVNLPFNEAQSRLSALGLRVNRQDAQSVQVAAGLVMGQDPAPGTAVPRGSTVAVVVSAGSPKRVVPNVIGKPEVEALAILKEAGLIVAGINRQGAGDLPPDVLKAVPVGAVLSTTPAPGTPYDPGASIYIAVRKE
;
A
#
# COMPACT_ATOMS: atom_id res chain seq x y z
N MET A 1 -43.17 18.80 74.12
CA MET A 1 -42.17 19.64 73.43
C MET A 1 -40.93 18.78 73.29
N ASN A 2 -40.47 18.62 72.04
CA ASN A 2 -39.25 17.96 71.58
C ASN A 2 -39.36 16.43 71.44
N GLU A 3 -38.97 15.79 70.34
CA GLU A 3 -38.58 16.20 68.98
C GLU A 3 -38.62 14.87 68.20
N GLU A 4 -39.33 14.85 67.08
CA GLU A 4 -39.38 13.72 66.15
C GLU A 4 -37.98 13.48 65.57
N THR A 5 -37.43 12.27 65.74
CA THR A 5 -36.27 11.82 64.97
C THR A 5 -36.76 10.87 63.89
N GLU A 6 -37.02 11.44 62.72
CA GLU A 6 -37.38 10.77 61.48
C GLU A 6 -36.16 9.98 60.96
N ILE A 7 -36.22 8.65 61.06
CA ILE A 7 -35.20 7.75 60.53
C ILE A 7 -35.50 7.53 59.05
N ALA A 8 -34.83 8.29 58.19
CA ALA A 8 -34.88 8.09 56.74
C ALA A 8 -34.26 6.73 56.36
N PRO A 9 -34.85 5.97 55.41
CA PRO A 9 -34.27 4.72 54.95
C PRO A 9 -33.03 5.00 54.10
N GLU A 10 -31.93 4.36 54.48
CA GLU A 10 -30.66 4.38 53.75
C GLU A 10 -30.87 3.66 52.40
N ILE A 11 -31.20 4.46 51.37
CA ILE A 11 -31.25 4.02 49.97
C ILE A 11 -29.90 3.41 49.60
N GLY A 12 -29.91 2.08 49.45
CA GLY A 12 -28.77 1.30 48.99
C GLY A 12 -28.20 1.95 47.73
N ARG A 13 -26.94 2.35 47.81
CA ARG A 13 -26.17 2.77 46.64
C ARG A 13 -26.25 1.63 45.64
N GLU A 14 -26.86 1.87 44.48
CA GLU A 14 -26.70 0.98 43.32
C GLU A 14 -25.20 0.80 43.10
N GLU A 15 -24.70 -0.37 43.48
CA GLU A 15 -23.34 -0.79 43.24
C GLU A 15 -23.23 -0.96 41.73
N LYS A 16 -22.79 0.11 41.05
CA LYS A 16 -22.51 0.09 39.61
C LYS A 16 -21.60 -1.11 39.35
N PRO A 17 -22.00 -2.08 38.51
CA PRO A 17 -21.22 -3.29 38.31
C PRO A 17 -19.81 -2.90 37.88
N ALA A 18 -18.81 -3.56 38.50
CA ALA A 18 -17.42 -3.34 38.15
C ALA A 18 -17.23 -3.47 36.63
N PRO A 19 -16.40 -2.62 36.00
CA PRO A 19 -16.21 -2.69 34.56
C PRO A 19 -15.72 -4.09 34.16
N PRO A 20 -16.22 -4.65 33.04
CA PRO A 20 -15.82 -5.98 32.58
C PRO A 20 -14.30 -6.02 32.37
N SER A 21 -13.64 -7.03 32.95
CA SER A 21 -12.18 -7.16 33.00
C SER A 21 -11.58 -7.96 31.85
N THR A 22 -12.42 -8.53 30.97
CA THR A 22 -12.01 -9.40 29.87
C THR A 22 -12.43 -8.83 28.51
N VAL A 23 -11.71 -9.18 27.45
CA VAL A 23 -11.92 -8.66 26.09
C VAL A 23 -13.32 -9.04 25.60
N GLY A 24 -13.71 -10.30 25.81
CA GLY A 24 -15.03 -10.80 25.43
C GLY A 24 -16.16 -10.09 26.16
N ALA A 25 -16.04 -9.93 27.49
CA ALA A 25 -17.05 -9.23 28.29
C ALA A 25 -17.18 -7.75 27.92
N MET A 26 -16.08 -7.09 27.54
CA MET A 26 -16.12 -5.71 27.04
C MET A 26 -16.87 -5.59 25.71
N LEU A 27 -16.66 -6.53 24.78
CA LEU A 27 -17.37 -6.58 23.49
C LEU A 27 -18.86 -6.84 23.71
N GLN A 28 -19.19 -7.83 24.54
CA GLN A 28 -20.56 -8.18 24.86
C GLN A 28 -21.30 -7.00 25.51
N ALA A 29 -20.70 -6.39 26.55
CA ALA A 29 -21.30 -5.26 27.24
C ALA A 29 -21.51 -4.06 26.30
N ALA A 30 -20.59 -3.80 25.37
CA ALA A 30 -20.73 -2.72 24.40
C ALA A 30 -21.80 -3.00 23.34
N ARG A 31 -21.97 -4.27 22.94
CA ARG A 31 -23.06 -4.68 22.04
C ARG A 31 -24.41 -4.51 22.73
N GLU A 32 -24.53 -5.00 23.96
CA GLU A 32 -25.78 -4.98 24.74
C GLU A 32 -26.18 -3.56 25.14
N ALA A 33 -25.22 -2.71 25.52
CA ALA A 33 -25.46 -1.30 25.81
C ALA A 33 -26.03 -0.53 24.60
N ARG A 34 -25.80 -1.04 23.38
CA ARG A 34 -26.34 -0.49 22.13
C ARG A 34 -27.60 -1.20 21.65
N GLY A 35 -28.11 -2.17 22.41
CA GLY A 35 -29.31 -2.93 22.06
C GLY A 35 -29.17 -3.77 20.79
N LEU A 36 -27.93 -4.15 20.42
CA LEU A 36 -27.65 -4.86 19.18
C LEU A 36 -27.70 -6.38 19.41
N SER A 37 -28.35 -7.09 18.49
CA SER A 37 -28.25 -8.55 18.39
C SER A 37 -27.01 -8.96 17.59
N LEU A 38 -26.48 -10.17 17.84
CA LEU A 38 -25.37 -10.72 17.07
C LEU A 38 -25.70 -10.84 15.57
N ALA A 39 -26.96 -11.12 15.22
CA ALA A 39 -27.41 -11.16 13.83
C ALA A 39 -27.35 -9.78 13.12
N GLN A 40 -27.57 -8.69 13.86
CA GLN A 40 -27.39 -7.34 13.33
C GLN A 40 -25.90 -6.99 13.18
N ALA A 41 -25.08 -7.39 14.16
CA ALA A 41 -23.64 -7.23 14.09
C ALA A 41 -23.02 -8.03 12.93
N GLU A 42 -23.49 -9.24 12.64
CA GLU A 42 -23.06 -10.03 11.48
C GLU A 42 -23.35 -9.30 10.17
N LYS A 43 -24.56 -8.77 9.99
CA LYS A 43 -24.92 -8.03 8.77
C LYS A 43 -24.03 -6.80 8.55
N ALA A 44 -23.71 -6.08 9.62
CA ALA A 44 -22.92 -4.86 9.57
C ALA A 44 -21.42 -5.12 9.38
N THR A 45 -20.87 -6.12 10.08
CA THR A 45 -19.42 -6.41 10.07
C THR A 45 -19.03 -7.45 9.02
N ARG A 46 -20.00 -8.20 8.48
CA ARG A 46 -19.80 -9.38 7.62
C ARG A 46 -19.00 -10.51 8.29
N ILE A 47 -18.88 -10.49 9.62
CA ILE A 47 -18.30 -11.57 10.42
C ILE A 47 -19.45 -12.49 10.82
N ARG A 48 -19.32 -13.79 10.58
CA ARG A 48 -20.36 -14.78 10.94
C ARG A 48 -20.71 -14.68 12.43
N GLN A 49 -21.99 -14.79 12.77
CA GLN A 49 -22.47 -14.74 14.15
C GLN A 49 -21.69 -15.69 15.08
N ALA A 50 -21.42 -16.93 14.65
CA ALA A 50 -20.65 -17.90 15.44
C ALA A 50 -19.23 -17.41 15.83
N TYR A 51 -18.61 -16.56 15.01
CA TYR A 51 -17.31 -15.98 15.34
C TYR A 51 -17.42 -14.75 16.25
N LEU A 52 -18.51 -13.99 16.13
CA LEU A 52 -18.79 -12.88 17.05
C LEU A 52 -19.10 -13.39 18.46
N GLU A 53 -19.85 -14.49 18.53
CA GLU A 53 -20.13 -15.23 19.77
C GLU A 53 -18.84 -15.78 20.39
N ALA A 54 -18.00 -16.47 19.60
CA ALA A 54 -16.70 -16.96 20.08
C ALA A 54 -15.74 -15.84 20.54
N LEU A 55 -15.86 -14.62 19.99
CA LEU A 55 -15.12 -13.45 20.47
C LEU A 55 -15.65 -12.92 21.81
N GLU A 56 -16.96 -12.95 22.03
CA GLU A 56 -17.60 -12.53 23.29
C GLU A 56 -17.37 -13.56 24.41
N GLU A 57 -17.32 -14.85 24.07
CA GLU A 57 -17.05 -15.96 25.01
C GLU A 57 -15.55 -16.23 25.24
N GLU A 58 -14.67 -15.54 24.51
CA GLU A 58 -13.22 -15.76 24.51
C GLU A 58 -12.81 -17.20 24.12
N ASP A 59 -13.64 -17.88 23.32
CA ASP A 59 -13.31 -19.18 22.75
C ASP A 59 -12.39 -19.02 21.52
N TRP A 60 -11.11 -18.83 21.80
CA TRP A 60 -10.09 -18.65 20.77
C TRP A 60 -9.85 -19.90 19.91
N ALA A 61 -10.31 -21.09 20.33
CA ALA A 61 -10.12 -22.34 19.61
C ALA A 61 -11.11 -22.52 18.45
N CYS A 62 -12.31 -21.94 18.57
CA CYS A 62 -13.34 -21.94 17.53
C CYS A 62 -13.15 -20.85 16.45
N LEU A 63 -12.18 -19.96 16.65
CA LEU A 63 -11.85 -18.91 15.68
C LEU A 63 -10.83 -19.41 14.63
N PRO A 64 -10.89 -18.89 13.39
CA PRO A 64 -9.91 -19.21 12.36
C PRO A 64 -8.49 -18.75 12.74
N GLU A 65 -7.49 -19.00 11.89
CA GLU A 65 -6.09 -18.68 12.17
C GLU A 65 -5.89 -17.29 12.80
N SER A 66 -4.93 -17.19 13.74
CA SER A 66 -4.75 -16.02 14.62
C SER A 66 -4.65 -14.65 13.93
N THR A 67 -4.33 -14.60 12.63
CA THR A 67 -4.34 -13.39 11.79
C THR A 67 -5.76 -12.90 11.50
N PHE A 68 -6.69 -13.81 11.20
CA PHE A 68 -8.11 -13.51 10.99
C PHE A 68 -8.79 -13.10 12.30
N THR A 69 -8.47 -13.74 13.42
CA THR A 69 -8.99 -13.38 14.75
C THR A 69 -8.70 -11.93 15.13
N LYS A 70 -7.47 -11.45 14.88
CA LYS A 70 -7.10 -10.04 15.10
C LYS A 70 -7.90 -9.10 14.20
N GLY A 71 -8.16 -9.50 12.95
CA GLY A 71 -9.00 -8.77 12.01
C GLY A 71 -10.44 -8.67 12.49
N PHE A 72 -11.02 -9.77 12.94
CA PHE A 72 -12.40 -9.82 13.44
C PHE A 72 -12.57 -8.99 14.71
N LEU A 73 -11.65 -9.14 15.67
CA LEU A 73 -11.63 -8.37 16.90
C LEU A 73 -11.56 -6.86 16.61
N ARG A 74 -10.69 -6.44 15.68
CA ARG A 74 -10.56 -5.02 15.28
C ARG A 74 -11.86 -4.50 14.63
N THR A 75 -12.39 -5.22 13.65
CA THR A 75 -13.59 -4.79 12.92
C THR A 75 -14.80 -4.71 13.85
N TYR A 76 -14.94 -5.68 14.76
CA TYR A 76 -16.06 -5.71 15.69
C TYR A 76 -15.94 -4.63 16.77
N ALA A 77 -14.75 -4.42 17.35
CA ALA A 77 -14.50 -3.34 18.30
C ALA A 77 -14.79 -1.94 17.70
N LEU A 78 -14.34 -1.70 16.45
CA LEU A 78 -14.63 -0.44 15.75
C LEU A 78 -16.12 -0.26 15.49
N TYR A 79 -16.83 -1.32 15.11
CA TYR A 79 -18.28 -1.27 14.92
C TYR A 79 -19.01 -0.93 16.23
N LEU A 80 -18.55 -1.49 17.36
CA LEU A 80 -19.11 -1.23 18.69
C LEU A 80 -18.70 0.14 19.27
N GLY A 81 -17.73 0.83 18.67
CA GLY A 81 -17.24 2.13 19.14
C GLY A 81 -16.22 2.03 20.26
N LEU A 82 -15.54 0.89 20.38
CA LEU A 82 -14.52 0.61 21.37
C LEU A 82 -13.10 0.93 20.82
N ASP A 83 -12.15 1.14 21.73
CA ASP A 83 -10.73 1.31 21.38
C ASP A 83 -10.10 -0.03 20.94
N ALA A 84 -10.15 -0.28 19.63
CA ALA A 84 -9.62 -1.50 19.03
C ALA A 84 -8.12 -1.74 19.34
N PRO A 85 -7.21 -0.74 19.26
CA PRO A 85 -5.83 -0.88 19.74
C PRO A 85 -5.69 -1.34 21.21
N ALA A 86 -6.53 -0.85 22.13
CA ALA A 86 -6.50 -1.28 23.52
C ALA A 86 -6.91 -2.76 23.68
N LEU A 87 -8.02 -3.16 23.04
CA LEU A 87 -8.51 -4.54 23.06
C LEU A 87 -7.52 -5.54 22.43
N LEU A 88 -6.84 -5.15 21.34
CA LEU A 88 -5.82 -5.98 20.71
C LEU A 88 -4.58 -6.20 21.59
N ARG A 89 -4.19 -5.20 22.40
CA ARG A 89 -3.09 -5.34 23.37
C ARG A 89 -3.47 -6.32 24.48
N GLN A 90 -4.69 -6.25 24.98
CA GLN A 90 -5.19 -7.15 26.02
C GLN A 90 -5.34 -8.59 25.49
N TYR A 91 -5.83 -8.76 24.26
CA TYR A 91 -5.85 -10.04 23.56
C TYR A 91 -4.46 -10.68 23.44
N HIS A 92 -3.41 -9.90 23.08
CA HIS A 92 -2.03 -10.43 23.02
C HIS A 92 -1.45 -10.81 24.39
N GLN A 93 -1.95 -10.23 25.47
CA GLN A 93 -1.53 -10.58 26.84
C GLN A 93 -2.23 -11.84 27.35
N GLN A 94 -3.49 -12.07 26.95
CA GLN A 94 -4.28 -13.24 27.37
C GLN A 94 -4.01 -14.48 26.52
N VAL A 95 -3.81 -14.33 25.21
CA VAL A 95 -3.39 -15.43 24.33
C VAL A 95 -1.90 -15.65 24.52
N LYS A 96 -1.57 -16.40 25.58
CA LYS A 96 -0.28 -17.05 25.75
C LYS A 96 -0.14 -18.04 24.60
N VAL A 97 0.45 -17.61 23.48
CA VAL A 97 0.71 -18.48 22.33
C VAL A 97 1.46 -19.70 22.87
N PRO A 98 0.86 -20.91 22.93
CA PRO A 98 1.67 -22.08 23.16
C PRO A 98 2.63 -22.11 21.97
N ALA A 99 3.92 -22.17 22.23
CA ALA A 99 4.91 -22.48 21.21
C ALA A 99 4.39 -23.71 20.48
N LYS A 100 3.87 -23.52 19.26
CA LYS A 100 3.40 -24.61 18.42
C LYS A 100 4.59 -25.53 18.27
N GLU A 101 4.44 -26.76 18.73
CA GLU A 101 5.40 -27.84 18.52
C GLU A 101 5.91 -27.74 17.08
N GLU A 102 7.22 -27.54 16.95
CA GLU A 102 7.89 -27.73 15.67
C GLU A 102 7.48 -29.11 15.16
N PRO A 103 7.00 -29.23 13.91
CA PRO A 103 6.78 -30.55 13.34
C PRO A 103 8.14 -31.25 13.36
N THR A 104 8.24 -32.33 14.13
CA THR A 104 9.38 -33.25 14.04
C THR A 104 9.49 -33.68 12.58
N VAL A 105 10.52 -33.16 11.92
CA VAL A 105 10.84 -33.52 10.54
C VAL A 105 11.26 -34.99 10.55
N ARG A 106 10.30 -35.89 10.37
CA ARG A 106 10.62 -37.21 9.83
C ARG A 106 11.06 -36.97 8.38
N PRO A 107 12.26 -37.41 7.95
CA PRO A 107 12.63 -37.32 6.55
C PRO A 107 11.72 -38.27 5.76
N ALA A 108 10.62 -37.73 5.25
CA ALA A 108 9.84 -38.39 4.22
C ALA A 108 10.58 -38.17 2.91
N THR A 109 11.31 -39.20 2.44
CA THR A 109 11.72 -39.32 1.05
C THR A 109 10.48 -39.41 0.17
N ARG A 110 9.84 -38.28 -0.12
CA ARG A 110 8.88 -38.17 -1.22
C ARG A 110 9.65 -37.79 -2.48
N PRO A 111 9.54 -38.54 -3.58
CA PRO A 111 10.14 -38.13 -4.84
C PRO A 111 9.54 -36.79 -5.27
N LEU A 112 10.41 -35.88 -5.71
CA LEU A 112 10.02 -34.61 -6.32
C LEU A 112 8.99 -34.87 -7.43
N ARG A 113 7.75 -34.43 -7.20
CA ARG A 113 6.73 -34.40 -8.25
C ARG A 113 7.11 -33.26 -9.20
N THR A 114 7.70 -33.60 -10.34
CA THR A 114 8.01 -32.64 -11.40
C THR A 114 6.72 -31.94 -11.84
N PRO A 115 6.74 -30.62 -12.10
CA PRO A 115 5.56 -29.91 -12.57
C PRO A 115 5.06 -30.54 -13.88
N SER A 116 3.75 -30.78 -13.96
CA SER A 116 3.10 -31.39 -15.11
C SER A 116 3.27 -30.52 -16.37
N THR A 117 3.94 -31.06 -17.38
CA THR A 117 4.10 -30.47 -18.73
C THR A 117 2.76 -30.20 -19.43
N ILE A 118 1.66 -30.80 -18.97
CA ILE A 118 0.32 -30.65 -19.54
C ILE A 118 -0.19 -29.20 -19.37
N GLY A 119 0.08 -28.56 -18.23
CA GLY A 119 -0.39 -27.19 -17.96
C GLY A 119 0.31 -26.13 -18.82
N ILE A 120 1.61 -26.31 -19.05
CA ILE A 120 2.42 -25.40 -19.87
C ILE A 120 2.06 -25.57 -21.35
N ASN A 121 1.88 -26.81 -21.82
CA ASN A 121 1.49 -27.08 -23.20
C ASN A 121 0.08 -26.57 -23.53
N LEU A 122 -0.86 -26.62 -22.58
CA LEU A 122 -2.19 -26.01 -22.72
C LEU A 122 -2.14 -24.49 -22.81
N LEU A 123 -1.29 -23.84 -22.01
CA LEU A 123 -1.10 -22.38 -22.05
C LEU A 123 -0.49 -21.93 -23.38
N VAL A 124 0.53 -22.64 -23.85
CA VAL A 124 1.18 -22.35 -25.15
C VAL A 124 0.20 -22.60 -26.29
N GLY A 125 -0.57 -23.70 -26.25
CA GLY A 125 -1.62 -23.97 -27.23
C GLY A 125 -2.70 -22.89 -27.27
N ALA A 126 -3.15 -22.40 -26.10
CA ALA A 126 -4.13 -21.32 -26.00
C ALA A 126 -3.61 -19.99 -26.60
N LEU A 127 -2.34 -19.66 -26.38
CA LEU A 127 -1.70 -18.47 -26.97
C LEU A 127 -1.58 -18.57 -28.49
N PHE A 128 -1.21 -19.75 -29.03
CA PHE A 128 -1.20 -19.99 -30.47
C PHE A 128 -2.61 -19.89 -31.07
N PHE A 129 -3.61 -20.43 -30.39
CA PHE A 129 -5.01 -20.35 -30.84
C PHE A 129 -5.52 -18.91 -30.86
N LEU A 130 -5.23 -18.13 -29.82
CA LEU A 130 -5.55 -16.70 -29.77
C LEU A 130 -4.83 -15.92 -30.87
N GLY A 131 -3.56 -16.21 -31.11
CA GLY A 131 -2.79 -15.64 -32.22
C GLY A 131 -3.39 -15.99 -33.59
N PHE A 132 -3.89 -17.22 -33.78
CA PHE A 132 -4.54 -17.64 -35.01
C PHE A 132 -5.89 -16.95 -35.22
N ILE A 133 -6.67 -16.74 -34.15
CA ILE A 133 -7.91 -15.95 -34.18
C ILE A 133 -7.60 -14.50 -34.56
N LEU A 134 -6.59 -13.89 -33.93
CA LEU A 134 -6.20 -12.50 -34.22
C LEU A 134 -5.64 -12.36 -35.63
N LEU A 135 -4.88 -13.33 -36.13
CA LEU A 135 -4.38 -13.34 -37.50
C LEU A 135 -5.53 -13.53 -38.51
N GLY A 136 -6.47 -14.43 -38.22
CA GLY A 136 -7.69 -14.59 -39.02
C GLY A 136 -8.53 -13.32 -39.03
N ALA A 137 -8.69 -12.66 -37.88
CA ALA A 137 -9.37 -11.37 -37.78
C ALA A 137 -8.62 -10.27 -38.54
N TYR A 138 -7.29 -10.27 -38.53
CA TYR A 138 -6.47 -9.32 -39.29
C TYR A 138 -6.57 -9.54 -40.80
N ILE A 139 -6.52 -10.80 -41.26
CA ILE A 139 -6.73 -11.16 -42.67
C ILE A 139 -8.15 -10.80 -43.08
N TYR A 140 -9.15 -11.11 -42.25
CA TYR A 140 -10.53 -10.71 -42.49
C TYR A 140 -10.66 -9.18 -42.58
N TYR A 141 -10.02 -8.44 -41.67
CA TYR A 141 -9.99 -6.98 -41.69
C TYR A 141 -9.30 -6.45 -42.96
N ARG A 142 -8.21 -7.07 -43.41
CA ARG A 142 -7.51 -6.71 -44.66
C ARG A 142 -8.30 -7.06 -45.92
N GLN A 143 -9.01 -8.17 -45.93
CA GLN A 143 -9.69 -8.72 -47.11
C GLN A 143 -11.11 -8.16 -47.26
N TYR A 144 -11.78 -7.81 -46.15
CA TYR A 144 -13.19 -7.42 -46.11
C TYR A 144 -13.45 -6.02 -45.57
N LEU A 145 -12.43 -5.22 -45.19
CA LEU A 145 -12.68 -3.78 -45.12
C LEU A 145 -12.94 -3.29 -46.54
N PRO A 146 -14.13 -2.76 -46.83
CA PRO A 146 -14.33 -2.06 -48.09
C PRO A 146 -13.32 -0.92 -48.12
N GLU A 147 -12.51 -0.86 -49.18
CA GLU A 147 -11.82 0.38 -49.53
C GLU A 147 -12.85 1.48 -49.44
N ALA A 148 -12.54 2.54 -48.68
CA ALA A 148 -13.38 3.72 -48.60
C ALA A 148 -13.76 4.07 -50.04
N THR A 149 -15.04 3.89 -50.36
CA THR A 149 -15.54 4.13 -51.71
C THR A 149 -15.06 5.52 -52.09
N PRO A 150 -14.39 5.68 -53.24
CA PRO A 150 -14.11 7.02 -53.72
C PRO A 150 -15.46 7.71 -53.76
N THR A 151 -15.58 8.79 -53.00
CA THR A 151 -16.75 9.67 -53.02
C THR A 151 -17.12 9.85 -54.50
N PRO A 152 -18.36 9.58 -54.92
CA PRO A 152 -18.72 9.68 -56.32
C PRO A 152 -18.29 11.06 -56.79
N THR A 153 -17.34 11.09 -57.73
CA THR A 153 -17.01 12.31 -58.44
C THR A 153 -18.28 12.64 -59.20
N LEU A 154 -19.03 13.62 -58.69
CA LEU A 154 -20.18 14.19 -59.36
C LEU A 154 -19.72 14.64 -60.75
N VAL A 155 -20.00 13.81 -61.76
CA VAL A 155 -20.03 14.25 -63.15
C VAL A 155 -21.22 15.19 -63.27
N ILE A 156 -20.95 16.47 -63.03
CA ILE A 156 -21.88 17.55 -63.31
C ILE A 156 -22.06 17.56 -64.83
N SER A 157 -23.18 16.99 -65.27
CA SER A 157 -23.70 17.13 -66.62
C SER A 157 -23.78 18.62 -66.94
N THR A 158 -23.04 19.03 -67.97
CA THR A 158 -23.02 20.39 -68.48
C THR A 158 -24.33 20.66 -69.24
N ALA A 159 -25.42 20.85 -68.50
CA ALA A 159 -26.58 21.55 -69.03
C ALA A 159 -26.25 23.06 -68.97
N LEU A 160 -26.15 23.69 -70.14
CA LEU A 160 -26.04 25.14 -70.27
C LEU A 160 -27.18 25.80 -69.47
N PRO A 161 -26.88 26.57 -68.40
CA PRO A 161 -27.90 27.36 -67.72
C PRO A 161 -28.40 28.46 -68.68
N PRO A 162 -29.69 28.86 -68.62
CA PRO A 162 -30.12 30.08 -69.26
C PRO A 162 -29.31 31.23 -68.66
N THR A 163 -28.78 32.07 -69.55
CA THR A 163 -28.09 33.34 -69.30
C THR A 163 -28.58 34.04 -68.03
N ALA A 164 -27.93 33.76 -66.91
CA ALA A 164 -28.00 34.60 -65.73
C ALA A 164 -26.91 35.66 -65.88
N THR A 165 -27.36 36.91 -65.97
CA THR A 165 -26.54 38.11 -65.91
C THR A 165 -25.44 37.98 -64.83
N PRO A 166 -24.17 38.31 -65.13
CA PRO A 166 -23.11 38.22 -64.13
C PRO A 166 -23.33 39.29 -63.07
N VAL A 167 -23.81 38.88 -61.89
CA VAL A 167 -23.73 39.72 -60.69
C VAL A 167 -22.36 39.47 -60.08
N LEU A 168 -21.49 40.46 -60.22
CA LEU A 168 -20.15 40.53 -59.64
C LEU A 168 -20.25 40.17 -58.14
N PRO A 169 -19.60 39.10 -57.62
CA PRO A 169 -19.52 38.91 -56.18
C PRO A 169 -18.72 40.08 -55.62
N THR A 170 -19.38 40.93 -54.84
CA THR A 170 -18.73 42.00 -54.10
C THR A 170 -17.63 41.37 -53.23
N PRO A 171 -16.36 41.79 -53.34
CA PRO A 171 -15.31 41.26 -52.49
C PRO A 171 -15.66 41.59 -51.04
N SER A 172 -15.94 40.55 -50.25
CA SER A 172 -15.99 40.70 -48.79
C SER A 172 -14.60 41.16 -48.35
N PRO A 173 -14.45 42.23 -47.55
CA PRO A 173 -13.13 42.70 -47.17
C PRO A 173 -12.43 41.62 -46.35
N ASP A 174 -11.33 41.09 -46.89
CA ASP A 174 -10.44 40.18 -46.17
C ASP A 174 -9.84 40.90 -44.95
N VAL A 175 -9.78 40.20 -43.82
CA VAL A 175 -9.23 40.70 -42.57
C VAL A 175 -7.94 39.97 -42.25
N THR A 176 -6.97 40.67 -41.67
CA THR A 176 -5.68 40.07 -41.29
C THR A 176 -5.83 39.32 -39.98
N VAL A 177 -5.38 38.07 -39.94
CA VAL A 177 -5.44 37.21 -38.75
C VAL A 177 -4.36 37.67 -37.76
N PRO A 178 -4.71 38.07 -36.53
CA PRO A 178 -3.74 38.47 -35.52
C PRO A 178 -3.01 37.25 -34.93
N ASP A 179 -1.86 37.52 -34.31
CA ASP A 179 -1.21 36.53 -33.45
C ASP A 179 -1.91 36.45 -32.10
N VAL A 180 -2.35 35.24 -31.75
CA VAL A 180 -3.02 34.89 -30.49
C VAL A 180 -2.21 33.86 -29.69
N VAL A 181 -1.03 33.43 -30.16
CA VAL A 181 -0.17 32.51 -29.42
C VAL A 181 0.33 33.19 -28.13
N GLY A 182 0.31 32.44 -27.02
CA GLY A 182 0.68 32.94 -25.69
C GLY A 182 -0.40 33.75 -24.98
N LEU A 183 -1.48 34.15 -25.66
CA LEU A 183 -2.64 34.79 -25.02
C LEU A 183 -3.55 33.74 -24.35
N THR A 184 -4.37 34.20 -23.40
CA THR A 184 -5.48 33.39 -22.88
C THR A 184 -6.60 33.28 -23.91
N SER A 185 -7.47 32.27 -23.80
CA SER A 185 -8.62 32.13 -24.70
C SER A 185 -9.51 33.38 -24.70
N THR A 186 -9.70 34.02 -23.55
CA THR A 186 -10.46 35.27 -23.42
C THR A 186 -9.80 36.44 -24.14
N GLN A 187 -8.48 36.63 -23.96
CA GLN A 187 -7.73 37.69 -24.64
C GLN A 187 -7.68 37.48 -26.16
N ALA A 188 -7.58 36.23 -26.60
CA ALA A 188 -7.62 35.89 -28.02
C ALA A 188 -8.99 36.20 -28.62
N GLU A 189 -10.08 35.87 -27.93
CA GLU A 189 -11.44 36.16 -28.34
C GLU A 189 -11.70 37.67 -28.43
N GLU A 190 -11.23 38.45 -27.45
CA GLU A 190 -11.29 39.92 -27.48
C GLU A 190 -10.55 40.52 -28.68
N LYS A 191 -9.45 39.88 -29.11
CA LYS A 191 -8.65 40.33 -30.27
C LYS A 191 -9.27 39.93 -31.61
N LEU A 192 -10.00 38.81 -31.66
CA LEU A 192 -10.57 38.23 -32.88
C LEU A 192 -12.00 38.74 -33.17
N THR A 193 -12.79 39.01 -32.14
CA THR A 193 -14.20 39.45 -32.27
C THR A 193 -14.37 40.73 -33.08
N PRO A 194 -13.57 41.80 -32.87
CA PRO A 194 -13.68 43.05 -33.66
C PRO A 194 -13.37 42.85 -35.15
N LEU A 195 -12.58 41.82 -35.47
CA LEU A 195 -12.20 41.44 -36.83
C LEU A 195 -13.25 40.55 -37.50
N GLY A 196 -14.32 40.19 -36.78
CA GLY A 196 -15.34 39.26 -37.22
C GLY A 196 -14.81 37.82 -37.34
N LEU A 197 -13.69 37.49 -36.72
CA LEU A 197 -13.12 36.14 -36.68
C LEU A 197 -13.66 35.40 -35.45
N LYS A 198 -13.90 34.10 -35.56
CA LYS A 198 -14.38 33.26 -34.46
C LYS A 198 -13.22 32.47 -33.87
N LEU A 199 -13.21 32.25 -32.56
CA LEU A 199 -12.25 31.38 -31.89
C LEU A 199 -12.88 29.99 -31.67
N GLU A 200 -12.13 28.93 -31.96
CA GLU A 200 -12.53 27.55 -31.61
C GLU A 200 -11.35 26.82 -30.99
N ILE A 201 -11.57 26.18 -29.83
CA ILE A 201 -10.55 25.37 -29.18
C ILE A 201 -10.63 23.96 -29.76
N LEU A 202 -9.63 23.57 -30.56
CA LEU A 202 -9.56 22.27 -31.20
C LEU A 202 -9.06 21.18 -30.25
N GLU A 203 -8.08 21.51 -29.40
CA GLU A 203 -7.41 20.55 -28.55
C GLU A 203 -6.88 21.19 -27.26
N TRP A 204 -6.87 20.40 -26.19
CA TRP A 204 -6.17 20.70 -24.95
C TRP A 204 -4.96 19.76 -24.79
N ARG A 205 -3.75 20.32 -24.77
CA ARG A 205 -2.50 19.54 -24.63
C ARG A 205 -1.70 19.94 -23.41
N PHE A 206 -0.95 19.01 -22.82
CA PHE A 206 0.03 19.35 -21.79
C PHE A 206 1.27 20.00 -22.43
N ASP A 207 1.68 21.15 -21.94
CA ASP A 207 2.93 21.82 -22.33
C ASP A 207 3.54 22.46 -21.08
N SER A 208 4.77 22.07 -20.74
CA SER A 208 5.45 22.57 -19.54
C SER A 208 6.03 23.99 -19.70
N ARG A 209 6.11 24.51 -20.94
CA ARG A 209 6.64 25.85 -21.24
C ARG A 209 5.53 26.89 -21.31
N VAL A 210 4.29 26.47 -21.55
CA VAL A 210 3.14 27.36 -21.70
C VAL A 210 2.21 27.19 -20.49
N PRO A 211 1.90 28.27 -19.74
CA PRO A 211 0.98 28.20 -18.61
C PRO A 211 -0.39 27.63 -18.99
N SER A 212 -1.03 26.95 -18.05
CA SER A 212 -2.38 26.43 -18.24
C SER A 212 -3.34 27.55 -18.67
N GLY A 213 -4.17 27.29 -19.69
CA GLY A 213 -5.13 28.23 -20.25
C GLY A 213 -4.60 29.17 -21.34
N SER A 214 -3.31 29.12 -21.66
CA SER A 214 -2.72 29.92 -22.74
C SER A 214 -2.66 29.14 -24.06
N ILE A 215 -2.81 29.83 -25.18
CA ILE A 215 -2.78 29.23 -26.53
C ILE A 215 -1.35 28.85 -26.89
N VAL A 216 -1.14 27.58 -27.24
CA VAL A 216 0.15 27.01 -27.64
C VAL A 216 0.37 27.10 -29.15
N SER A 217 -0.70 27.01 -29.95
CA SER A 217 -0.63 27.16 -31.40
C SER A 217 -1.99 27.57 -31.98
N GLN A 218 -1.95 28.33 -33.07
CA GLN A 218 -3.11 28.67 -33.89
C GLN A 218 -3.02 27.98 -35.26
N GLY A 219 -4.14 27.50 -35.78
CA GLY A 219 -4.21 26.76 -37.05
C GLY A 219 -4.06 27.65 -38.28
N VAL A 220 -4.43 28.93 -38.19
CA VAL A 220 -4.28 29.91 -39.26
C VAL A 220 -3.11 30.83 -38.91
N ALA A 221 -2.10 30.91 -39.78
CA ALA A 221 -0.87 31.66 -39.50
C ALA A 221 -1.14 33.15 -39.23
N PRO A 222 -0.44 33.77 -38.25
CA PRO A 222 -0.56 35.20 -38.00
C PRO A 222 -0.12 36.00 -39.24
N GLY A 223 -0.82 37.10 -39.52
CA GLY A 223 -0.61 37.94 -40.71
C GLY A 223 -1.28 37.43 -42.00
N SER A 224 -1.90 36.25 -41.99
CA SER A 224 -2.65 35.75 -43.15
C SER A 224 -3.98 36.51 -43.36
N ARG A 225 -4.51 36.48 -44.59
CA ARG A 225 -5.81 37.06 -44.91
C ARG A 225 -6.91 36.01 -44.79
N ALA A 226 -7.96 36.32 -44.04
CA ALA A 226 -9.12 35.47 -43.86
C ALA A 226 -10.41 36.28 -44.06
N LYS A 227 -11.46 35.62 -44.56
CA LYS A 227 -12.78 36.23 -44.67
C LYS A 227 -13.36 36.46 -43.28
N ARG A 228 -14.18 37.51 -43.10
CA ARG A 228 -14.99 37.62 -41.89
C ARG A 228 -15.87 36.39 -41.71
N GLY A 229 -16.00 35.94 -40.47
CA GLY A 229 -16.68 34.71 -40.07
C GLY A 229 -15.78 33.48 -40.07
N THR A 230 -14.52 33.58 -40.50
CA THR A 230 -13.57 32.46 -40.44
C THR A 230 -13.30 32.06 -38.99
N THR A 231 -13.35 30.76 -38.72
CA THR A 231 -13.01 30.18 -37.43
C THR A 231 -11.52 29.90 -37.34
N ILE A 232 -10.87 30.46 -36.32
CA ILE A 232 -9.47 30.24 -35.98
C ILE A 232 -9.41 29.15 -34.93
N GLY A 233 -9.02 27.95 -35.36
CA GLY A 233 -8.77 26.83 -34.48
C GLY A 233 -7.50 27.05 -33.65
N VAL A 234 -7.56 26.82 -32.35
CA VAL A 234 -6.42 26.96 -31.43
C VAL A 234 -6.23 25.71 -30.57
N VAL A 235 -4.99 25.50 -30.15
CA VAL A 235 -4.62 24.47 -29.16
C VAL A 235 -4.24 25.17 -27.86
N VAL A 236 -4.86 24.78 -26.76
CA VAL A 236 -4.68 25.41 -25.45
C VAL A 236 -3.87 24.52 -24.52
N SER A 237 -2.98 25.12 -23.73
CA SER A 237 -2.16 24.41 -22.75
C SER A 237 -2.98 24.00 -21.52
N ARG A 238 -2.76 22.77 -21.05
CA ARG A 238 -3.19 22.29 -19.72
C ARG A 238 -2.12 22.52 -18.64
N GLY A 239 -1.00 23.14 -19.00
CA GLY A 239 0.21 23.24 -18.17
C GLY A 239 1.05 21.95 -18.21
N ALA A 240 1.96 21.81 -17.26
CA ALA A 240 2.80 20.62 -17.13
C ALA A 240 2.00 19.38 -16.68
N ASP A 241 2.30 18.21 -17.25
CA ASP A 241 1.75 16.92 -16.80
C ASP A 241 2.43 16.48 -15.50
N VAL A 242 1.95 17.05 -14.38
CA VAL A 242 2.46 16.78 -13.04
C VAL A 242 1.49 15.91 -12.24
N LEU A 243 2.05 15.04 -11.42
CA LEU A 243 1.36 14.14 -10.51
C LEU A 243 1.75 14.49 -9.08
N SER A 244 0.82 14.39 -8.14
CA SER A 244 1.14 14.52 -6.72
C SER A 244 1.67 13.19 -6.19
N VAL A 245 2.83 13.22 -5.54
CA VAL A 245 3.44 12.02 -4.93
C VAL A 245 2.62 11.60 -3.72
N PRO A 246 2.05 10.38 -3.68
CA PRO A 246 1.28 9.91 -2.52
C PRO A 246 2.20 9.64 -1.32
N ASN A 247 1.62 9.62 -0.12
CA ASN A 247 2.32 9.14 1.07
C ASN A 247 2.39 7.60 1.06
N VAL A 248 3.60 7.07 1.15
CA VAL A 248 3.90 5.64 1.26
C VAL A 248 4.69 5.28 2.52
N VAL A 249 4.97 6.25 3.40
CA VAL A 249 5.65 6.00 4.67
C VAL A 249 4.80 5.09 5.56
N ASN A 250 5.45 4.19 6.29
CA ASN A 250 4.87 3.11 7.10
C ASN A 250 4.08 2.05 6.33
N LEU A 251 4.07 2.07 5.00
CA LEU A 251 3.53 0.97 4.21
C LEU A 251 4.59 -0.13 3.99
N PRO A 252 4.17 -1.39 3.80
CA PRO A 252 5.03 -2.42 3.22
C PRO A 252 5.55 -2.01 1.84
N PHE A 253 6.82 -2.34 1.53
CA PHE A 253 7.43 -1.93 0.27
C PHE A 253 6.64 -2.35 -0.99
N ASN A 254 6.04 -3.53 -0.99
CA ASN A 254 5.22 -4.02 -2.11
C ASN A 254 3.96 -3.17 -2.34
N GLU A 255 3.32 -2.71 -1.26
CA GLU A 255 2.16 -1.83 -1.34
C GLU A 255 2.57 -0.43 -1.79
N ALA A 256 3.65 0.11 -1.22
CA ALA A 256 4.25 1.38 -1.62
C ALA A 256 4.60 1.38 -3.13
N GLN A 257 5.25 0.33 -3.60
CA GLN A 257 5.62 0.16 -5.00
C GLN A 257 4.39 0.17 -5.91
N SER A 258 3.38 -0.63 -5.57
CA SER A 258 2.14 -0.73 -6.35
C SER A 258 1.41 0.60 -6.44
N ARG A 259 1.32 1.33 -5.31
CA ARG A 259 0.67 2.65 -5.24
C ARG A 259 1.38 3.70 -6.10
N LEU A 260 2.72 3.72 -6.08
CA LEU A 260 3.51 4.66 -6.89
C LEU A 260 3.46 4.29 -8.39
N SER A 261 3.60 3.01 -8.72
CA SER A 261 3.56 2.55 -10.11
C SER A 261 2.20 2.74 -10.76
N ALA A 262 1.10 2.66 -10.00
CA ALA A 262 -0.25 2.90 -10.49
C ALA A 262 -0.45 4.34 -11.02
N LEU A 263 0.33 5.30 -10.52
CA LEU A 263 0.32 6.69 -10.99
C LEU A 263 1.25 6.90 -12.19
N GLY A 264 2.04 5.88 -12.59
CA GLY A 264 3.08 6.01 -13.59
C GLY A 264 4.36 6.66 -13.05
N LEU A 265 4.57 6.61 -11.73
CA LEU A 265 5.85 6.96 -11.11
C LEU A 265 6.77 5.73 -11.06
N ARG A 266 8.07 5.97 -11.16
CA ARG A 266 9.10 4.94 -10.99
C ARG A 266 9.54 4.88 -9.53
N VAL A 267 9.96 3.71 -9.07
CA VAL A 267 10.36 3.51 -7.66
C VAL A 267 11.81 3.07 -7.60
N ASN A 268 12.60 3.77 -6.79
CA ASN A 268 13.97 3.40 -6.45
C ASN A 268 14.03 2.96 -4.99
N ARG A 269 14.28 1.68 -4.74
CA ARG A 269 14.36 1.13 -3.37
C ARG A 269 15.75 1.32 -2.80
N GLN A 270 15.81 1.75 -1.55
CA GLN A 270 17.02 1.77 -0.72
C GLN A 270 16.71 1.09 0.60
N ASP A 271 17.64 0.31 1.15
CA ASP A 271 17.47 -0.32 2.46
C ASP A 271 18.36 0.38 3.50
N ALA A 272 17.84 0.66 4.68
CA ALA A 272 18.56 1.27 5.79
C ALA A 272 18.18 0.65 7.13
N GLN A 273 19.12 0.60 8.07
CA GLN A 273 18.88 0.07 9.42
C GLN A 273 18.03 1.06 10.24
N SER A 274 17.08 0.56 11.04
CA SER A 274 16.25 1.37 11.92
C SER A 274 15.80 0.58 13.15
N VAL A 275 15.95 1.20 14.33
CA VAL A 275 15.43 0.65 15.60
C VAL A 275 13.97 1.06 15.86
N GLN A 276 13.44 2.01 15.09
CA GLN A 276 12.09 2.57 15.29
C GLN A 276 11.07 1.99 14.30
N VAL A 277 11.53 1.60 13.11
CA VAL A 277 10.65 1.13 12.02
C VAL A 277 10.90 -0.36 11.80
N ALA A 278 9.83 -1.15 11.84
CA ALA A 278 9.91 -2.60 11.63
C ALA A 278 10.48 -2.93 10.23
N ALA A 279 11.23 -4.03 10.15
CA ALA A 279 11.83 -4.48 8.90
C ALA A 279 10.77 -4.68 7.80
N GLY A 280 11.09 -4.22 6.59
CA GLY A 280 10.22 -4.32 5.41
C GLY A 280 9.23 -3.16 5.22
N LEU A 281 9.10 -2.27 6.21
CA LEU A 281 8.29 -1.05 6.09
C LEU A 281 9.10 0.11 5.51
N VAL A 282 8.43 0.97 4.75
CA VAL A 282 9.00 2.23 4.28
C VAL A 282 9.18 3.19 5.45
N MET A 283 10.43 3.57 5.72
CA MET A 283 10.78 4.57 6.74
C MET A 283 10.91 5.99 6.17
N GLY A 284 11.14 6.12 4.86
CA GLY A 284 11.29 7.41 4.21
C GLY A 284 10.96 7.35 2.73
N GLN A 285 10.58 8.50 2.18
CA GLN A 285 10.41 8.69 0.74
C GLN A 285 10.96 10.04 0.31
N ASP A 286 11.41 10.13 -0.93
CA ASP A 286 11.81 11.36 -1.57
C ASP A 286 11.42 11.30 -3.06
N PRO A 287 10.63 12.24 -3.61
CA PRO A 287 10.11 13.46 -2.97
C PRO A 287 9.08 13.24 -1.86
N ALA A 288 8.92 14.26 -1.01
CA ALA A 288 7.97 14.26 0.10
C ALA A 288 6.52 14.09 -0.38
N PRO A 289 5.62 13.53 0.45
CA PRO A 289 4.21 13.40 0.11
C PRO A 289 3.57 14.74 -0.29
N GLY A 290 2.71 14.72 -1.29
CA GLY A 290 2.04 15.91 -1.84
C GLY A 290 2.84 16.64 -2.91
N THR A 291 4.16 16.42 -3.00
CA THR A 291 5.03 17.08 -3.99
C THR A 291 4.56 16.82 -5.42
N ALA A 292 4.47 17.87 -6.23
CA ALA A 292 4.13 17.75 -7.66
C ALA A 292 5.39 17.38 -8.46
N VAL A 293 5.34 16.25 -9.17
CA VAL A 293 6.44 15.75 -10.00
C VAL A 293 5.94 15.44 -11.40
N PRO A 294 6.75 15.60 -12.45
CA PRO A 294 6.38 15.17 -13.80
C PRO A 294 6.01 13.68 -13.85
N ARG A 295 5.09 13.31 -14.72
CA ARG A 295 4.81 11.89 -15.00
C ARG A 295 6.10 11.14 -15.37
N GLY A 296 6.25 9.91 -14.86
CA GLY A 296 7.45 9.09 -15.08
C GLY A 296 8.64 9.43 -14.17
N SER A 297 8.50 10.42 -13.28
CA SER A 297 9.53 10.73 -12.27
C SER A 297 9.79 9.55 -11.35
N THR A 298 11.01 9.52 -10.78
CA THR A 298 11.43 8.46 -9.84
C THR A 298 11.28 8.94 -8.41
N VAL A 299 10.65 8.11 -7.57
CA VAL A 299 10.54 8.30 -6.13
C VAL A 299 11.48 7.32 -5.45
N ALA A 300 12.44 7.84 -4.68
CA ALA A 300 13.27 7.06 -3.79
C ALA A 300 12.45 6.65 -2.56
N VAL A 301 12.52 5.37 -2.20
CA VAL A 301 11.81 4.79 -1.07
C VAL A 301 12.83 4.07 -0.21
N VAL A 302 12.99 4.54 1.03
CA VAL A 302 13.89 3.96 2.02
C VAL A 302 13.10 2.98 2.87
N VAL A 303 13.50 1.71 2.84
CA VAL A 303 12.87 0.59 3.53
C VAL A 303 13.73 0.21 4.73
N SER A 304 13.10 -0.04 5.86
CA SER A 304 13.80 -0.52 7.05
C SER A 304 14.31 -1.94 6.84
N ALA A 305 15.60 -2.16 7.06
CA ALA A 305 16.22 -3.48 7.16
C ALA A 305 16.07 -4.09 8.58
N GLY A 306 15.40 -3.37 9.50
CA GLY A 306 15.33 -3.70 10.92
C GLY A 306 16.47 -3.10 11.73
N SER A 307 16.54 -3.50 13.00
CA SER A 307 17.57 -3.04 13.94
C SER A 307 18.96 -3.57 13.57
N PRO A 308 20.05 -2.83 13.85
CA PRO A 308 21.41 -3.33 13.66
C PRO A 308 21.63 -4.56 14.51
N LYS A 309 21.98 -5.67 13.85
CA LYS A 309 22.33 -6.92 14.51
C LYS A 309 23.68 -6.76 15.21
N ARG A 310 23.76 -7.20 16.46
CA ARG A 310 25.00 -7.35 17.23
C ARG A 310 25.46 -8.81 17.18
N VAL A 311 26.70 -9.11 17.58
CA VAL A 311 27.22 -10.49 17.61
C VAL A 311 27.47 -10.94 19.04
N VAL A 312 27.11 -12.18 19.36
CA VAL A 312 27.28 -12.73 20.71
C VAL A 312 28.77 -12.66 21.08
N PRO A 313 29.14 -11.99 22.18
CA PRO A 313 30.55 -11.86 22.59
C PRO A 313 31.08 -13.22 23.04
N ASN A 314 32.38 -13.46 22.84
CA ASN A 314 33.02 -14.68 23.33
C ASN A 314 33.32 -14.55 24.83
N VAL A 315 32.58 -15.30 25.65
CA VAL A 315 32.75 -15.36 27.10
C VAL A 315 33.21 -16.73 27.60
N ILE A 316 33.51 -17.67 26.69
CA ILE A 316 33.96 -19.01 27.03
C ILE A 316 35.31 -18.93 27.77
N GLY A 317 35.42 -19.67 28.88
CA GLY A 317 36.59 -19.67 29.76
C GLY A 317 36.66 -18.51 30.76
N LYS A 318 35.79 -17.51 30.66
CA LYS A 318 35.73 -16.40 31.64
C LYS A 318 34.96 -16.80 32.90
N PRO A 319 35.28 -16.23 34.07
CA PRO A 319 34.49 -16.40 35.28
C PRO A 319 33.02 -16.00 35.08
N GLU A 320 32.09 -16.73 35.70
CA GLU A 320 30.63 -16.49 35.58
C GLU A 320 30.26 -15.01 35.78
N VAL A 321 30.79 -14.38 36.84
CA VAL A 321 30.49 -12.97 37.17
C VAL A 321 30.94 -12.01 36.06
N GLU A 322 32.14 -12.23 35.53
CA GLU A 322 32.69 -11.41 34.42
C GLU A 322 31.89 -11.63 33.13
N ALA A 323 31.56 -12.89 32.83
CA ALA A 323 30.77 -13.25 31.66
C ALA A 323 29.37 -12.62 31.70
N LEU A 324 28.69 -12.65 32.84
CA LEU A 324 27.38 -12.02 33.03
C LEU A 324 27.44 -10.50 32.82
N ALA A 325 28.51 -9.84 33.29
CA ALA A 325 28.71 -8.41 33.06
C ALA A 325 28.86 -8.08 31.57
N ILE A 326 29.72 -8.82 30.85
CA ILE A 326 29.95 -8.65 29.41
C ILE A 326 28.65 -8.88 28.61
N LEU A 327 27.90 -9.94 28.93
CA LEU A 327 26.64 -10.27 28.25
C LEU A 327 25.57 -9.20 28.48
N LYS A 328 25.48 -8.67 29.71
CA LYS A 328 24.57 -7.58 30.06
C LYS A 328 24.93 -6.29 29.35
N GLU A 329 26.22 -5.94 29.30
CA GLU A 329 26.72 -4.76 28.57
C GLU A 329 26.45 -4.87 27.06
N ALA A 330 26.54 -6.09 26.52
CA ALA A 330 26.15 -6.37 25.14
C ALA A 330 24.62 -6.27 24.91
N GLY A 331 23.80 -6.11 25.95
CA GLY A 331 22.35 -6.02 25.87
C GLY A 331 21.67 -7.37 25.60
N LEU A 332 22.32 -8.47 25.97
CA LEU A 332 21.74 -9.81 25.99
C LEU A 332 21.06 -10.07 27.34
N ILE A 333 19.93 -10.77 27.32
CA ILE A 333 19.19 -11.17 28.52
C ILE A 333 19.59 -12.60 28.87
N VAL A 334 20.23 -12.82 30.01
CA VAL A 334 20.59 -14.18 30.44
C VAL A 334 19.33 -14.90 30.92
N ALA A 335 18.81 -15.81 30.10
CA ALA A 335 17.56 -16.51 30.34
C ALA A 335 17.72 -17.79 31.19
N GLY A 336 18.94 -18.32 31.29
CA GLY A 336 19.23 -19.47 32.14
C GLY A 336 20.71 -19.82 32.21
N ILE A 337 21.09 -20.44 33.33
CA ILE A 337 22.44 -20.91 33.61
C ILE A 337 22.39 -22.41 33.88
N ASN A 338 22.98 -23.21 33.00
CA ASN A 338 23.18 -24.64 33.20
C ASN A 338 24.49 -24.86 33.98
N ARG A 339 24.44 -25.56 35.11
CA ARG A 339 25.62 -25.82 35.94
C ARG A 339 26.01 -27.29 35.78
N GLN A 340 27.21 -27.54 35.26
CA GLN A 340 27.69 -28.90 34.95
C GLN A 340 28.83 -29.28 35.89
N GLY A 341 28.69 -30.40 36.60
CA GLY A 341 29.71 -30.89 37.52
C GLY A 341 30.80 -31.67 36.78
N ALA A 342 31.84 -32.09 37.51
CA ALA A 342 32.95 -32.84 36.91
C ALA A 342 32.52 -34.14 36.22
N GLY A 343 31.48 -34.81 36.72
CA GLY A 343 30.94 -36.05 36.14
C GLY A 343 30.24 -35.87 34.79
N ASP A 344 29.85 -34.65 34.43
CA ASP A 344 29.12 -34.33 33.21
C ASP A 344 30.04 -33.91 32.05
N LEU A 345 31.35 -33.80 32.30
CA LEU A 345 32.30 -33.14 31.41
C LEU A 345 33.43 -34.06 30.93
N PRO A 346 33.85 -33.96 29.65
CA PRO A 346 35.02 -34.68 29.15
C PRO A 346 36.32 -34.27 29.89
N PRO A 347 37.29 -35.19 30.07
CA PRO A 347 38.55 -34.89 30.75
C PRO A 347 39.33 -33.70 30.17
N ASP A 348 39.26 -33.50 28.85
CA ASP A 348 39.96 -32.40 28.18
C ASP A 348 39.37 -31.02 28.56
N VAL A 349 38.05 -30.95 28.75
CA VAL A 349 37.36 -29.73 29.19
C VAL A 349 37.69 -29.43 30.65
N LEU A 350 37.78 -30.46 31.50
CA LEU A 350 38.17 -30.31 32.91
C LEU A 350 39.59 -29.75 33.09
N LYS A 351 40.50 -30.03 32.14
CA LYS A 351 41.85 -29.45 32.11
C LYS A 351 41.87 -28.03 31.55
N ALA A 352 41.02 -27.75 30.55
CA ALA A 352 41.07 -26.49 29.82
C ALA A 352 40.33 -25.33 30.50
N VAL A 353 39.20 -25.60 31.17
CA VAL A 353 38.30 -24.55 31.70
C VAL A 353 38.20 -24.66 33.21
N PRO A 354 38.57 -23.64 34.00
CA PRO A 354 38.53 -23.72 35.47
C PRO A 354 37.10 -23.79 36.03
N VAL A 355 36.98 -24.24 37.27
CA VAL A 355 35.69 -24.20 38.02
C VAL A 355 35.20 -22.75 38.09
N GLY A 356 33.89 -22.55 37.93
CA GLY A 356 33.25 -21.24 37.94
C GLY A 356 33.36 -20.48 36.61
N ALA A 357 34.00 -21.05 35.58
CA ALA A 357 34.08 -20.45 34.26
C ALA A 357 33.01 -20.97 33.29
N VAL A 358 32.69 -20.16 32.29
CA VAL A 358 31.70 -20.48 31.24
C VAL A 358 32.27 -21.53 30.29
N LEU A 359 31.48 -22.58 30.06
CA LEU A 359 31.78 -23.68 29.15
C LEU A 359 31.27 -23.41 27.73
N SER A 360 30.05 -22.88 27.62
CA SER A 360 29.41 -22.61 26.33
C SER A 360 28.31 -21.56 26.46
N THR A 361 27.94 -20.97 25.32
CA THR A 361 26.77 -20.09 25.22
C THR A 361 25.85 -20.61 24.12
N THR A 362 24.55 -20.38 24.29
CA THR A 362 23.52 -20.63 23.27
C THR A 362 22.68 -19.36 23.12
N PRO A 363 22.78 -18.63 22.00
CA PRO A 363 23.58 -18.92 20.81
C PRO A 363 25.11 -18.86 21.02
N ALA A 364 25.87 -19.48 20.11
CA ALA A 364 27.33 -19.54 20.19
C ALA A 364 28.00 -18.16 19.92
N PRO A 365 29.23 -17.93 20.37
CA PRO A 365 29.95 -16.69 20.09
C PRO A 365 30.04 -16.37 18.59
N GLY A 366 29.90 -15.09 18.24
CA GLY A 366 29.87 -14.63 16.85
C GLY A 366 28.49 -14.73 16.18
N THR A 367 27.51 -15.39 16.80
CA THR A 367 26.14 -15.46 16.26
C THR A 367 25.49 -14.07 16.27
N PRO A 368 24.89 -13.60 15.16
CA PRO A 368 24.17 -12.34 15.14
C PRO A 368 22.87 -12.43 15.95
N TYR A 369 22.55 -11.39 16.73
CA TYR A 369 21.36 -11.29 17.57
C TYR A 369 20.73 -9.89 17.51
N ASP A 370 19.43 -9.84 17.76
CA ASP A 370 18.68 -8.59 17.90
C ASP A 370 18.80 -8.03 19.32
N PRO A 371 18.86 -6.71 19.53
CA PRO A 371 18.88 -6.11 20.87
C PRO A 371 17.83 -6.70 21.82
N GLY A 372 18.25 -7.12 23.02
CA GLY A 372 17.36 -7.74 24.00
C GLY A 372 17.14 -9.25 23.80
N ALA A 373 17.85 -9.90 22.87
CA ALA A 373 17.77 -11.34 22.71
C ALA A 373 18.21 -12.11 23.97
N SER A 374 17.59 -13.26 24.18
CA SER A 374 17.92 -14.17 25.27
C SER A 374 19.16 -15.01 24.97
N ILE A 375 19.97 -15.26 25.99
CA ILE A 375 21.12 -16.17 25.92
C ILE A 375 21.13 -17.13 27.11
N TYR A 376 21.51 -18.38 26.85
CA TYR A 376 21.76 -19.40 27.87
C TYR A 376 23.26 -19.64 27.99
N ILE A 377 23.75 -19.82 29.21
CA ILE A 377 25.16 -20.14 29.46
C ILE A 377 25.28 -21.45 30.22
N ALA A 378 26.32 -22.23 29.91
CA ALA A 378 26.74 -23.36 30.73
C ALA A 378 27.97 -22.96 31.53
N VAL A 379 28.00 -23.27 32.83
CA VAL A 379 29.09 -22.93 33.75
C VAL A 379 29.59 -24.21 34.41
N ARG A 380 30.91 -24.34 34.49
CA ARG A 380 31.54 -25.45 35.21
C ARG A 380 31.32 -25.27 36.71
N LYS A 381 30.67 -26.25 37.33
CA LYS A 381 30.54 -26.38 38.77
C LYS A 381 31.60 -27.36 39.29
N GLU A 382 31.91 -27.25 40.59
CA GLU A 382 32.75 -28.23 41.32
C GLU A 382 32.29 -29.67 41.11
#